data_AF-A0A519EX78-F1
#
_entry.id   AF-A0A519EX78-F1
#
_cell.length_a   1.000
_cell.length_b   1.000
_cell.length_c   1.000
_cell.angle_alpha   90.00
_cell.angle_beta   90.00
_cell.angle_gamma   90.00
#
_symmetry.space_group_name_H-M   'P 1'
#
loop_
_entity.id
_entity.type
_entity.pdbx_description
1 polymer ?
#
loop_
_entity_poly.entity_id
_entity_poly.type
_entity_poly.pdbx_seq_one_letter_code
_entity_poly.pdbx_strand_id
1 'polypeptide(L)'
;MTRNPSGNAWAKAGLIGGGLLLVIGVWATLAGGIFLSAQDRNFNDATPATLYQYWYYYRGNPTVLRWIYIAAAVAAVLVVSPSFLFFAHAKKSLFGDARFATKTEIRKAGLLGDKGIILGTYKGAYLMFGGSQHVILSAPTRSGKGVGIVIPNLLTWPDSVVVLDVKQENHAITSGYR
;
A
#
# COMPACT_ATOMS: atom_id res chain seq x y z
N MET A 1 -1.63 27.27 4.82
CA MET A 1 -3.08 27.02 4.86
C MET A 1 -3.38 25.69 4.18
N THR A 2 -3.41 24.61 4.95
CA THR A 2 -3.74 23.26 4.47
C THR A 2 -5.25 23.14 4.38
N ARG A 3 -5.81 23.10 3.17
CA ARG A 3 -7.24 22.85 2.96
C ARG A 3 -7.55 21.43 3.43
N ASN A 4 -8.20 21.35 4.60
CA ASN A 4 -8.72 20.13 5.19
C ASN A 4 -9.76 19.51 4.22
N PRO A 5 -9.61 18.27 3.73
CA PRO A 5 -10.57 17.63 2.81
C PRO A 5 -11.88 17.19 3.50
N SER A 6 -12.18 17.71 4.69
CA SER A 6 -13.38 17.38 5.48
C SER A 6 -14.63 18.18 5.09
N GLY A 7 -14.54 19.05 4.07
CA GLY A 7 -15.49 20.14 3.85
C GLY A 7 -16.91 19.85 3.34
N ASN A 8 -17.31 18.62 3.03
CA ASN A 8 -18.69 18.35 2.57
C ASN A 8 -19.25 17.04 3.13
N ALA A 9 -19.74 17.09 4.37
CA ALA A 9 -20.45 15.96 5.00
C ALA A 9 -21.63 15.47 4.14
N TRP A 10 -22.35 16.38 3.49
CA TRP A 10 -23.44 16.08 2.56
C TRP A 10 -23.00 15.34 1.29
N ALA A 11 -21.84 15.67 0.74
CA ALA A 11 -21.30 14.96 -0.43
C ALA A 11 -20.86 13.53 -0.06
N LYS A 12 -20.27 13.36 1.13
CA LYS A 12 -19.92 12.02 1.64
C LYS A 12 -21.17 11.18 1.92
N ALA A 13 -22.19 11.76 2.56
CA ALA A 13 -23.47 11.10 2.79
C ALA A 13 -24.16 10.71 1.47
N GLY A 14 -24.13 11.59 0.46
CA GLY A 14 -24.65 11.33 -0.88
C GLY A 14 -23.92 10.20 -1.60
N LEU A 15 -22.59 10.16 -1.53
CA LEU A 15 -21.79 9.07 -2.12
C LEU A 15 -22.05 7.72 -1.43
N ILE A 16 -22.13 7.71 -0.10
CA ILE A 16 -22.43 6.49 0.67
C ILE A 16 -23.86 6.01 0.37
N GLY A 17 -24.84 6.91 0.38
CA GLY A 17 -26.23 6.59 0.07
C GLY A 17 -26.40 6.08 -1.37
N GLY A 18 -25.77 6.74 -2.34
CA GLY A 18 -25.76 6.30 -3.74
C GLY A 18 -25.11 4.94 -3.92
N GLY A 19 -23.97 4.70 -3.25
CA GLY A 19 -23.31 3.40 -3.24
C GLY A 19 -24.18 2.28 -2.67
N LEU A 20 -24.87 2.53 -1.55
CA LEU A 20 -25.79 1.56 -0.95
C LEU A 20 -26.97 1.23 -1.87
N LEU A 21 -27.57 2.24 -2.52
CA LEU A 21 -28.66 2.02 -3.48
C LEU A 21 -28.21 1.19 -4.68
N LEU A 22 -27.00 1.43 -5.19
CA LEU A 22 -26.43 0.62 -6.27
C LEU A 22 -26.21 -0.83 -5.84
N VAL A 23 -25.66 -1.06 -4.64
CA VAL A 23 -25.44 -2.41 -4.10
C VAL A 23 -26.77 -3.15 -3.92
N ILE A 24 -27.79 -2.47 -3.38
CA ILE A 24 -29.14 -3.04 -3.22
C ILE A 24 -29.76 -3.38 -4.57
N GLY A 25 -29.63 -2.48 -5.56
CA GLY A 25 -30.13 -2.71 -6.91
C GLY A 25 -29.47 -3.92 -7.59
N VAL A 26 -28.14 -4.00 -7.53
CA VAL A 26 -27.37 -5.15 -8.05
C VAL A 26 -27.79 -6.43 -7.35
N TRP A 27 -27.89 -6.43 -6.02
CA TRP A 27 -28.36 -7.57 -5.25
C TRP A 27 -29.76 -8.02 -5.68
N ALA A 28 -30.71 -7.09 -5.81
CA ALA A 28 -32.09 -7.42 -6.19
C ALA A 28 -32.18 -8.02 -7.60
N THR A 29 -31.41 -7.49 -8.56
CA THR A 29 -31.35 -8.06 -9.93
C THR A 29 -30.73 -9.45 -9.97
N LEU A 30 -29.60 -9.65 -9.28
CA LEU A 30 -28.92 -10.96 -9.21
C LEU A 30 -29.80 -12.01 -8.52
N ALA A 31 -30.43 -11.63 -7.42
CA ALA A 31 -31.32 -12.50 -6.68
C ALA A 31 -32.58 -12.87 -7.50
N GLY A 32 -33.14 -11.91 -8.25
CA GLY A 32 -34.22 -12.16 -9.21
C GLY A 32 -33.79 -13.10 -10.34
N GLY A 33 -32.60 -12.91 -10.90
CA GLY A 33 -32.06 -13.76 -11.96
C GLY A 33 -31.77 -15.19 -11.52
N ILE A 34 -31.18 -15.37 -10.32
CA ILE A 34 -30.94 -16.70 -9.73
C ILE A 34 -32.27 -17.42 -9.47
N PHE A 35 -33.27 -16.71 -8.98
CA PHE A 35 -34.61 -17.26 -8.75
C PHE A 35 -35.29 -17.71 -10.06
N LEU A 36 -35.22 -16.89 -11.12
CA LEU A 36 -35.76 -17.24 -12.44
C LEU A 36 -35.02 -18.43 -13.06
N SER A 37 -33.69 -18.45 -12.94
CA SER A 37 -32.87 -19.56 -13.42
C SER A 37 -33.19 -20.87 -12.70
N ALA A 38 -33.56 -20.84 -11.42
CA ALA A 38 -33.99 -22.02 -10.67
C ALA A 38 -35.37 -22.55 -11.08
N GLN A 39 -36.12 -21.79 -11.89
CA GLN A 39 -37.43 -22.17 -12.44
C GLN A 39 -37.40 -22.35 -13.98
N ASP A 40 -36.22 -22.62 -14.54
CA ASP A 40 -36.00 -22.79 -15.99
C ASP A 40 -36.44 -21.57 -16.83
N ARG A 41 -36.42 -20.37 -16.23
CA ARG A 41 -36.67 -19.09 -16.91
C ARG A 41 -35.36 -18.37 -17.21
N ASN A 42 -35.39 -17.51 -18.22
CA ASN A 42 -34.21 -16.75 -18.62
C ASN A 42 -33.78 -15.78 -17.52
N PHE A 43 -32.49 -15.80 -17.20
CA PHE A 43 -31.86 -14.89 -16.24
C PHE A 43 -32.01 -13.42 -16.64
N ASN A 44 -31.99 -13.13 -17.95
CA ASN A 44 -32.01 -11.78 -18.50
C ASN A 44 -33.36 -11.05 -18.31
N ASP A 45 -34.42 -11.77 -17.94
CA ASP A 45 -35.74 -11.18 -17.67
C ASP A 45 -35.85 -10.64 -16.23
N ALA A 46 -34.78 -10.78 -15.44
CA ALA A 46 -34.74 -10.31 -14.07
C ALA A 46 -34.71 -8.78 -13.99
N THR A 47 -35.70 -8.22 -13.30
CA THR A 47 -35.73 -6.82 -12.89
C THR A 47 -35.45 -6.73 -11.39
N PRO A 48 -35.02 -5.56 -10.87
CA PRO A 48 -34.88 -5.36 -9.43
C PRO A 48 -36.19 -5.63 -8.65
N ALA A 49 -37.34 -5.55 -9.33
CA ALA A 49 -38.66 -5.78 -8.74
C ALA A 49 -39.11 -7.25 -8.81
N THR A 50 -38.43 -8.12 -9.54
CA THR A 50 -38.88 -9.51 -9.80
C THR A 50 -39.13 -10.28 -8.50
N LEU A 51 -38.21 -10.22 -7.53
CA LEU A 51 -38.40 -10.88 -6.24
C LEU A 51 -39.62 -10.36 -5.46
N TYR A 52 -39.82 -9.04 -5.48
CA TYR A 52 -40.95 -8.42 -4.80
C TYR A 52 -42.28 -8.82 -5.46
N GLN A 53 -42.33 -8.80 -6.80
CA GLN A 53 -43.50 -9.22 -7.57
C GLN A 53 -43.86 -10.68 -7.27
N TYR A 54 -42.89 -11.58 -7.36
CA TYR A 54 -43.14 -13.00 -7.08
C TYR A 54 -43.52 -13.26 -5.63
N TRP A 55 -42.92 -12.55 -4.68
CA TRP A 55 -43.36 -12.61 -3.28
C TRP A 55 -44.81 -12.13 -3.11
N TYR A 56 -45.19 -11.01 -3.73
CA TYR A 56 -46.54 -10.47 -3.63
C TYR A 56 -47.62 -11.42 -4.21
N TYR A 57 -47.37 -11.98 -5.40
CA TYR A 57 -48.32 -12.87 -6.07
C TYR A 57 -48.34 -14.30 -5.54
N TYR A 58 -47.19 -14.84 -5.11
CA TYR A 58 -47.05 -16.26 -4.75
C TYR A 58 -46.80 -16.50 -3.25
N ARG A 59 -47.06 -15.52 -2.37
CA ARG A 59 -46.95 -15.66 -0.91
C ARG A 59 -47.72 -16.84 -0.31
N GLY A 60 -48.72 -17.37 -1.02
CA GLY A 60 -49.49 -18.54 -0.59
C GLY A 60 -48.81 -19.89 -0.85
N ASN A 61 -47.74 -19.93 -1.65
CA ASN A 61 -47.04 -21.18 -1.99
C ASN A 61 -45.70 -21.27 -1.24
N PRO A 62 -45.56 -22.22 -0.28
CA PRO A 62 -44.34 -22.32 0.55
C PRO A 62 -43.10 -22.72 -0.26
N THR A 63 -43.26 -23.43 -1.38
CA THR A 63 -42.15 -23.84 -2.24
C THR A 63 -41.54 -22.65 -2.96
N VAL A 64 -42.36 -21.75 -3.49
CA VAL A 64 -41.90 -20.54 -4.18
C VAL A 64 -41.18 -19.61 -3.21
N LEU A 65 -41.72 -19.43 -2.01
CA LEU A 65 -41.08 -18.64 -0.95
C LEU A 65 -39.71 -19.19 -0.56
N ARG A 66 -39.57 -20.52 -0.42
CA ARG A 66 -38.28 -21.15 -0.12
C ARG A 66 -37.23 -20.81 -1.19
N TRP A 67 -37.59 -20.87 -2.46
CA TRP A 67 -36.69 -20.54 -3.56
C TRP A 67 -36.33 -19.05 -3.62
N ILE A 68 -37.27 -18.15 -3.31
CA ILE A 68 -37.01 -16.71 -3.15
C ILE A 68 -35.95 -16.49 -2.06
N TYR A 69 -36.09 -17.12 -0.90
CA TYR A 69 -35.12 -16.97 0.20
C TYR A 69 -33.74 -17.55 -0.15
N ILE A 70 -33.69 -18.71 -0.81
CA ILE A 70 -32.43 -19.32 -1.26
C ILE A 70 -31.72 -18.40 -2.27
N ALA A 71 -32.43 -17.91 -3.29
CA ALA A 71 -31.86 -17.04 -4.31
C ALA A 71 -31.37 -15.71 -3.73
N ALA A 72 -32.14 -15.12 -2.82
CA ALA A 72 -31.77 -13.91 -2.07
C ALA A 72 -30.50 -14.11 -1.23
N ALA A 73 -30.39 -15.25 -0.54
CA ALA A 73 -29.22 -15.59 0.27
C ALA A 73 -27.96 -15.81 -0.60
N VAL A 74 -28.08 -16.55 -1.70
CA VAL A 74 -26.94 -16.78 -2.63
C VAL A 74 -26.47 -15.47 -3.24
N ALA A 75 -27.38 -14.62 -3.71
CA ALA A 75 -27.02 -13.31 -4.24
C ALA A 75 -26.37 -12.41 -3.19
N ALA A 76 -26.82 -12.45 -1.93
CA ALA A 76 -26.21 -11.68 -0.84
C ALA A 76 -24.76 -12.10 -0.62
N VAL A 77 -24.47 -13.41 -0.61
CA VAL A 77 -23.10 -13.93 -0.50
C VAL A 77 -22.25 -13.47 -1.68
N LEU A 78 -22.74 -13.54 -2.91
CA LEU A 78 -21.99 -13.12 -4.10
C LEU A 78 -21.67 -11.62 -4.09
N VAL A 79 -22.62 -10.78 -3.67
CA VAL A 79 -22.44 -9.31 -3.64
C VAL A 79 -21.55 -8.87 -2.47
N VAL A 80 -21.65 -9.53 -1.31
CA VAL A 80 -20.91 -9.12 -0.10
C VAL A 80 -19.52 -9.77 -0.04
N SER A 81 -19.31 -10.95 -0.63
CA SER A 81 -18.03 -11.70 -0.53
C SER A 81 -16.79 -10.91 -0.97
N PRO A 82 -16.78 -10.07 -2.03
CA PRO A 82 -15.59 -9.32 -2.41
C PRO A 82 -15.22 -8.26 -1.38
N SER A 83 -16.20 -7.76 -0.61
CA SER A 83 -15.96 -6.77 0.45
C SER A 83 -15.09 -7.34 1.58
N PHE A 84 -15.16 -8.65 1.84
CA PHE A 84 -14.31 -9.30 2.85
C PHE A 84 -12.82 -9.19 2.54
N LEU A 85 -12.42 -9.09 1.27
CA LEU A 85 -11.02 -8.89 0.88
C LEU A 85 -10.48 -7.54 1.35
N PHE A 86 -11.34 -6.51 1.44
CA PHE A 86 -10.96 -5.18 1.93
C PHE A 86 -10.92 -5.10 3.46
N PHE A 87 -11.69 -5.96 4.15
CA PHE A 87 -11.67 -6.06 5.62
C PHE A 87 -10.62 -7.04 6.15
N ALA A 88 -9.94 -7.79 5.27
CA ALA A 88 -8.82 -8.61 5.65
C ALA A 88 -7.66 -7.71 6.11
N HIS A 89 -7.49 -7.58 7.43
CA HIS A 89 -6.47 -6.72 8.01
C HIS A 89 -5.08 -7.27 7.65
N ALA A 90 -4.21 -6.41 7.11
CA ALA A 90 -2.81 -6.75 6.94
C ALA A 90 -2.22 -7.07 8.33
N LYS A 91 -1.62 -8.25 8.48
CA LYS A 91 -0.98 -8.66 9.74
C LYS A 91 0.14 -7.65 10.05
N LYS A 92 -0.02 -6.88 11.14
CA LYS A 92 1.04 -6.01 11.65
C LYS A 92 2.07 -6.86 12.39
N SER A 93 3.36 -6.64 12.13
CA SER A 93 4.41 -7.29 12.90
C SER A 93 4.45 -6.75 14.34
N LEU A 94 4.79 -7.61 15.30
CA LEU A 94 4.91 -7.23 16.71
C LEU A 94 6.19 -6.44 17.01
N PHE A 95 7.26 -6.67 16.25
CA PHE A 95 8.60 -6.13 16.53
C PHE A 95 9.11 -5.16 15.45
N GLY A 96 8.24 -4.75 14.52
CA GLY A 96 8.58 -3.86 13.41
C GLY A 96 8.89 -4.58 12.11
N ASP A 97 8.73 -3.84 11.01
CA ASP A 97 8.83 -4.35 9.63
C ASP A 97 10.22 -4.10 9.01
N ALA A 98 11.26 -4.09 9.84
CA ALA A 98 12.62 -3.82 9.38
C ALA A 98 13.08 -4.93 8.42
N ARG A 99 13.44 -4.53 7.20
CA ARG A 99 14.01 -5.40 6.18
C ARG A 99 15.01 -4.63 5.33
N PHE A 100 15.82 -5.37 4.57
CA PHE A 100 16.68 -4.76 3.57
C PHE A 100 15.84 -4.03 2.50
N ALA A 101 16.37 -2.87 2.09
CA ALA A 101 15.76 -2.05 1.06
C ALA A 101 15.89 -2.71 -0.32
N THR A 102 14.85 -2.57 -1.13
CA THR A 102 14.85 -2.94 -2.54
C THR A 102 15.54 -1.86 -3.38
N LYS A 103 15.95 -2.20 -4.61
CA LYS A 103 16.58 -1.24 -5.53
C LYS A 103 15.71 0.02 -5.77
N THR A 104 14.39 -0.14 -5.85
CA THR A 104 13.45 0.97 -6.05
C THR A 104 13.41 1.88 -4.83
N GLU A 105 13.45 1.33 -3.62
CA GLU A 105 13.50 2.10 -2.37
C GLU A 105 14.83 2.84 -2.21
N ILE A 106 15.95 2.19 -2.53
CA ILE A 106 17.28 2.82 -2.54
C ILE A 106 17.30 4.03 -3.50
N ARG A 107 16.76 3.85 -4.72
CA ARG A 107 16.64 4.94 -5.71
C ARG A 107 15.72 6.05 -5.20
N LYS A 108 14.57 5.71 -4.65
CA LYS A 108 13.61 6.68 -4.10
C LYS A 108 14.20 7.46 -2.92
N ALA A 109 15.04 6.83 -2.11
CA ALA A 109 15.77 7.47 -1.03
C ALA A 109 16.91 8.38 -1.52
N GLY A 110 17.18 8.44 -2.83
CA GLY A 110 18.21 9.30 -3.40
C GLY A 110 19.64 8.78 -3.20
N LEU A 111 19.82 7.53 -2.77
CA LEU A 111 21.13 6.97 -2.43
C LEU A 111 22.01 6.62 -3.64
N LEU A 112 21.47 6.71 -4.86
CA LEU A 112 22.20 6.46 -6.11
C LEU A 112 22.62 7.78 -6.80
N GLY A 113 22.76 8.85 -6.03
CA GLY A 113 23.24 10.14 -6.52
C GLY A 113 24.75 10.14 -6.80
N ASP A 114 25.27 11.28 -7.23
CA ASP A 114 26.66 11.53 -7.60
C ASP A 114 27.45 12.32 -6.54
N LYS A 115 26.75 12.93 -5.57
CA LYS A 115 27.33 13.74 -4.50
C LYS A 115 26.82 13.31 -3.13
N GLY A 116 27.71 13.33 -2.15
CA GLY A 116 27.39 13.09 -0.74
C GLY A 116 28.41 12.19 -0.05
N ILE A 117 28.04 11.74 1.15
CA ILE A 117 28.84 10.80 1.94
C ILE A 117 28.65 9.39 1.37
N ILE A 118 29.72 8.74 0.96
CA ILE A 118 29.72 7.33 0.57
C ILE A 118 29.44 6.50 1.83
N LEU A 119 28.28 5.82 1.85
CA LEU A 119 27.86 4.91 2.90
C LEU A 119 28.33 3.47 2.66
N GLY A 120 28.53 3.09 1.40
CA GLY A 120 28.89 1.74 1.00
C GLY A 120 28.58 1.47 -0.46
N THR A 121 28.37 0.20 -0.82
CA THR A 121 28.05 -0.21 -2.19
C THR A 121 26.84 -1.13 -2.24
N TYR A 122 26.09 -1.04 -3.34
CA TYR A 122 25.00 -1.96 -3.67
C TYR A 122 25.13 -2.39 -5.13
N LYS A 123 25.43 -3.68 -5.35
CA LYS A 123 25.60 -4.27 -6.68
C LYS A 123 26.57 -3.48 -7.58
N GLY A 124 27.70 -3.06 -7.01
CA GLY A 124 28.75 -2.31 -7.71
C GLY A 124 28.50 -0.79 -7.84
N ALA A 125 27.33 -0.29 -7.44
CA ALA A 125 27.08 1.15 -7.37
C ALA A 125 27.36 1.69 -5.96
N TYR A 126 27.94 2.90 -5.86
CA TYR A 126 28.07 3.58 -4.58
C TYR A 126 26.71 4.02 -4.04
N LEU A 127 26.54 3.86 -2.73
CA LEU A 127 25.44 4.45 -1.98
C LEU A 127 25.92 5.78 -1.41
N MET A 128 25.43 6.89 -1.93
CA MET A 128 25.83 8.24 -1.54
C MET A 128 24.70 8.96 -0.84
N PHE A 129 25.00 9.53 0.32
CA PHE A 129 24.06 10.28 1.14
C PHE A 129 24.33 11.78 1.03
N GLY A 130 23.49 12.47 0.26
CA GLY A 130 23.54 13.92 0.08
C GLY A 130 22.55 14.71 0.96
N GLY A 131 21.93 14.06 1.95
CA GLY A 131 20.97 14.70 2.85
C GLY A 131 21.66 15.57 3.90
N SER A 132 20.89 16.46 4.55
CA SER A 132 21.38 17.34 5.61
C SER A 132 21.43 16.67 6.99
N GLN A 133 21.06 15.39 7.08
CA GLN A 133 21.09 14.63 8.33
C GLN A 133 22.51 14.13 8.64
N HIS A 134 22.71 13.62 9.86
CA HIS A 134 24.00 13.10 10.30
C HIS A 134 24.16 11.60 9.98
N VAL A 135 25.41 11.18 9.73
CA VAL A 135 25.79 9.78 9.52
C VAL A 135 26.65 9.32 10.69
N ILE A 136 26.32 8.16 11.27
CA ILE A 136 27.12 7.51 12.31
C ILE A 136 27.73 6.22 11.75
N LEU A 137 29.04 6.04 11.96
CA LEU A 137 29.75 4.81 11.64
C LEU A 137 30.09 4.07 12.93
N SER A 138 29.46 2.93 13.16
CA SER A 138 29.85 2.00 14.21
C SER A 138 30.75 0.92 13.61
N ALA A 139 32.03 0.90 14.00
CA ALA A 139 33.01 -0.04 13.48
C ALA A 139 34.04 -0.43 14.57
N PRO A 140 34.32 -1.73 14.76
CA PRO A 140 35.34 -2.20 15.70
C PRO A 140 36.75 -1.67 15.40
N THR A 141 37.70 -1.84 16.33
CA THR A 141 39.11 -1.56 16.04
C THR A 141 39.65 -2.51 14.96
N ARG A 142 40.60 -2.05 14.16
CA ARG A 142 41.20 -2.81 13.03
C ARG A 142 40.23 -3.31 11.95
N SER A 143 39.00 -2.77 11.89
CA SER A 143 38.00 -3.06 10.86
C SER A 143 38.24 -2.38 9.51
N GLY A 144 39.26 -1.51 9.42
CA GLY A 144 39.51 -0.73 8.21
C GLY A 144 38.62 0.50 8.04
N LYS A 145 37.96 1.02 9.09
CA LYS A 145 37.12 2.24 8.98
C LYS A 145 37.83 3.44 8.35
N GLY A 146 39.14 3.57 8.57
CA GLY A 146 39.97 4.62 7.96
C GLY A 146 40.02 4.48 6.44
N VAL A 147 40.50 3.34 5.96
CA VAL A 147 40.68 3.06 4.52
C VAL A 147 39.37 2.83 3.76
N GLY A 148 38.36 2.25 4.42
CA GLY A 148 37.11 1.85 3.78
C GLY A 148 36.01 2.91 3.76
N ILE A 149 36.05 3.87 4.69
CA ILE A 149 35.01 4.90 4.81
C ILE A 149 35.62 6.30 4.92
N VAL A 150 36.54 6.55 5.85
CA VAL A 150 37.04 7.91 6.13
C VAL A 150 37.80 8.49 4.93
N ILE A 151 38.89 7.84 4.50
CA ILE A 151 39.74 8.32 3.40
C ILE A 151 38.96 8.50 2.10
N PRO A 152 38.14 7.52 1.63
CA PRO A 152 37.33 7.71 0.43
C PRO A 152 36.40 8.92 0.50
N ASN A 153 35.77 9.15 1.66
CA ASN A 153 34.90 10.31 1.85
C ASN A 153 35.68 11.63 1.85
N LEU A 154 36.84 11.71 2.50
CA LEU A 154 37.69 12.91 2.47
C LEU A 154 38.19 13.25 1.05
N LEU A 155 38.45 12.23 0.23
CA LEU A 155 38.87 12.41 -1.17
C LEU A 155 37.71 12.64 -2.14
N THR A 156 36.45 12.36 -1.76
CA THR A 156 35.31 12.52 -2.67
C THR A 156 34.42 13.70 -2.31
N TRP A 157 34.44 14.15 -1.04
CA TRP A 157 33.56 15.22 -0.57
C TRP A 157 33.80 16.51 -1.38
N PRO A 158 32.76 17.09 -2.00
CA PRO A 158 32.94 18.19 -2.95
C PRO A 158 33.30 19.52 -2.26
N ASP A 159 32.93 19.69 -1.00
CA ASP A 159 33.04 20.95 -0.27
C ASP A 159 34.17 20.93 0.77
N SER A 160 34.21 21.95 1.63
CA SER A 160 35.15 22.01 2.75
C SER A 160 34.80 20.99 3.83
N VAL A 161 35.82 20.46 4.50
CA VAL A 161 35.68 19.49 5.58
C VAL A 161 36.63 19.82 6.73
N VAL A 162 36.16 19.65 7.96
CA VAL A 162 36.99 19.76 9.17
C VAL A 162 37.09 18.38 9.78
N VAL A 163 38.31 17.89 9.99
CA VAL A 163 38.57 16.53 10.48
C VAL A 163 39.31 16.60 11.81
N LEU A 164 38.75 15.94 12.83
CA LEU A 164 39.48 15.64 14.05
C LEU A 164 40.37 14.42 13.80
N ASP A 165 41.64 14.64 13.53
CA ASP A 165 42.62 13.59 13.23
C ASP A 165 43.73 13.54 14.27
N VAL A 166 43.46 12.83 15.38
CA VAL A 166 44.40 12.68 16.51
C VAL A 166 45.73 12.04 16.08
N LYS A 167 45.72 11.20 15.04
CA LYS A 167 46.91 10.47 14.58
C LYS A 167 47.61 11.12 13.38
N GLN A 168 47.00 12.13 12.78
CA GLN A 168 47.48 12.80 11.56
C GLN A 168 47.59 11.88 10.33
N GLU A 169 46.99 10.67 10.37
CA GLU A 169 47.02 9.71 9.26
C GLU A 169 46.13 10.17 8.09
N ASN A 170 44.96 10.73 8.40
CA ASN A 170 44.05 11.24 7.38
C ASN A 170 44.66 12.49 6.72
N HIS A 171 45.23 13.40 7.52
CA HIS A 171 45.90 14.58 7.00
C HIS A 171 47.06 14.19 6.08
N ALA A 172 47.96 13.29 6.51
CA ALA A 172 49.10 12.86 5.72
C ALA A 172 48.70 12.28 4.34
N ILE A 173 47.56 11.57 4.28
CA ILE A 173 47.08 10.93 3.04
C ILE A 173 46.26 11.88 2.16
N THR A 174 45.45 12.75 2.74
CA THR A 174 44.39 13.46 2.01
C THR A 174 44.58 14.97 1.90
N SER A 175 45.49 15.58 2.67
CA SER A 175 45.67 17.05 2.68
C SER A 175 46.16 17.64 1.36
N GLY A 176 46.95 16.90 0.58
CA GLY A 176 47.42 17.31 -0.74
C GLY A 176 46.42 17.05 -1.87
N TYR A 177 45.20 16.61 -1.54
CA TYR A 177 44.16 16.41 -2.51
C TYR A 177 43.40 17.72 -2.72
N ARG A 178 43.57 18.30 -3.92
CA ARG A 178 43.18 19.65 -4.40
C ARG A 178 44.22 20.73 -4.08
#